data_AF-A0A1X1EKK7-F1
#
_entry.id   AF-A0A1X1EKK7-F1
#
_cell.length_a   1.000
_cell.length_b   1.000
_cell.length_c   1.000
_cell.angle_alpha   90.00
_cell.angle_beta   90.00
_cell.angle_gamma   90.00
#
_symmetry.space_group_name_H-M   'P 1'
#
loop_
_entity.id
_entity.type
_entity.pdbx_description
1 polymer ?
#
loop_
_entity_poly.entity_id
_entity_poly.type
_entity_poly.pdbx_seq_one_letter_code
_entity_poly.pdbx_strand_id
1 'polypeptide(L)'
;MQIEDLYQKIGQIVFSCGPDNATELYVKATLFPAEEGGEFEFDYLDEDSEPDWFDPDPHAVADLSDALRELQRIFIEENTNRGMAIWTRCSITVNVPEENIDIDFQYE
;
A
#
# COMPACT_ATOMS: atom_id res chain seq x y z
N MET A 1 17.24 0.33 -4.18
CA MET A 1 15.99 0.81 -4.79
C MET A 1 15.73 2.19 -4.21
N GLN A 2 15.32 3.18 -5.00
CA GLN A 2 14.93 4.49 -4.44
C GLN A 2 13.50 4.40 -3.89
N ILE A 3 13.12 5.32 -3.00
CA ILE A 3 11.78 5.35 -2.43
C ILE A 3 10.71 5.57 -3.51
N GLU A 4 11.02 6.38 -4.54
CA GLU A 4 10.15 6.63 -5.70
C GLU A 4 9.87 5.34 -6.50
N ASP A 5 10.90 4.53 -6.75
CA ASP A 5 10.74 3.23 -7.42
C ASP A 5 9.80 2.31 -6.63
N LEU A 6 9.84 2.40 -5.30
CA LEU A 6 9.04 1.57 -4.41
C LEU A 6 7.58 2.02 -4.36
N TYR A 7 7.34 3.34 -4.37
CA TYR A 7 5.99 3.90 -4.53
C TYR A 7 5.39 3.44 -5.86
N GLN A 8 6.16 3.54 -6.96
CA GLN A 8 5.71 3.06 -8.26
C GLN A 8 5.41 1.56 -8.25
N LYS A 9 6.26 0.74 -7.62
CA LYS A 9 6.04 -0.70 -7.48
C LYS A 9 4.74 -0.99 -6.70
N ILE A 10 4.53 -0.30 -5.57
CA ILE A 10 3.31 -0.45 -4.76
C ILE A 10 2.08 -0.08 -5.59
N GLY A 11 2.11 1.07 -6.28
CA GLY A 11 1.01 1.51 -7.14
C GLY A 11 0.70 0.51 -8.25
N GLN A 12 1.72 -0.06 -8.89
CA GLN A 12 1.53 -1.10 -9.91
C GLN A 12 0.91 -2.37 -9.36
N ILE A 13 1.31 -2.82 -8.16
CA ILE A 13 0.72 -4.00 -7.52
C ILE A 13 -0.77 -3.76 -7.25
N VAL A 14 -1.10 -2.63 -6.61
CA VAL A 14 -2.49 -2.26 -6.27
C VAL A 14 -3.34 -2.11 -7.52
N PHE A 15 -2.84 -1.41 -8.54
CA PHE A 15 -3.52 -1.26 -9.82
C PHE A 15 -3.79 -2.62 -10.50
N SER A 16 -2.80 -3.51 -10.51
CA SER A 16 -2.89 -4.78 -11.25
C SER A 16 -3.82 -5.81 -10.60
N CYS A 17 -4.12 -5.66 -9.30
CA CYS A 17 -5.07 -6.54 -8.61
C CYS A 17 -6.47 -5.92 -8.44
N GLY A 18 -6.65 -4.67 -8.85
CA GLY A 18 -7.92 -3.97 -8.81
C GLY A 18 -8.90 -4.40 -9.92
N PRO A 19 -10.20 -4.14 -9.75
CA PRO A 19 -11.20 -4.34 -10.81
C PRO A 19 -10.95 -3.45 -12.04
N ASP A 20 -11.27 -3.95 -13.23
CA ASP A 20 -11.08 -3.23 -14.51
C ASP A 20 -11.86 -1.91 -14.60
N ASN A 21 -12.98 -1.78 -13.86
CA ASN A 21 -13.84 -0.60 -13.83
C ASN A 21 -13.50 0.38 -12.69
N ALA A 22 -12.42 0.15 -11.94
CA ALA A 22 -12.03 1.02 -10.83
C ALA A 22 -11.48 2.38 -11.33
N THR A 23 -11.97 3.45 -10.74
CA THR A 23 -11.44 4.82 -10.92
C THR A 23 -10.49 5.21 -9.79
N GLU A 24 -10.74 4.70 -8.58
CA GLU A 24 -9.86 4.82 -7.41
C GLU A 24 -9.76 3.49 -6.67
N LEU A 25 -8.56 3.16 -6.19
CA LEU A 25 -8.29 1.98 -5.37
C LEU A 25 -7.77 2.41 -4.02
N TYR A 26 -8.30 1.83 -2.95
CA TYR A 26 -7.92 2.11 -1.58
C TYR A 26 -7.46 0.84 -0.90
N VAL A 27 -6.30 0.91 -0.25
CA VAL A 27 -5.78 -0.18 0.57
C VAL A 27 -5.47 0.33 1.96
N LYS A 28 -6.05 -0.30 2.97
CA LYS A 28 -5.62 -0.10 4.36
C LYS A 28 -4.76 -1.28 4.76
N ALA A 29 -3.53 -1.01 5.18
CA ALA A 29 -2.57 -2.04 5.56
C ALA A 29 -2.11 -1.86 7.01
N THR A 30 -2.07 -2.96 7.75
CA THR A 30 -1.40 -3.05 9.06
C THR A 30 -0.31 -4.11 8.96
N LEU A 31 0.95 -3.69 9.15
CA LEU A 31 2.10 -4.59 9.21
C LEU A 31 2.33 -5.05 10.65
N PHE A 32 2.33 -6.35 10.88
CA PHE A 32 2.64 -6.90 12.19
C PHE A 32 4.16 -6.94 12.45
N PRO A 33 4.60 -6.84 13.72
CA PRO A 33 6.01 -7.01 14.06
C PRO A 33 6.50 -8.41 13.66
N ALA A 34 7.64 -8.46 12.97
CA ALA A 34 8.38 -9.68 12.62
C ALA A 34 7.61 -10.72 11.76
N GLU A 35 7.72 -10.58 10.43
CA GLU A 35 7.45 -11.60 9.38
C GLU A 35 6.07 -12.30 9.35
N GLU A 36 5.19 -12.11 10.34
CA GLU A 36 3.88 -12.77 10.48
C GLU A 36 2.78 -12.23 9.55
N GLY A 37 3.15 -11.63 8.42
CA GLY A 37 2.19 -11.05 7.47
C GLY A 37 1.74 -9.65 7.85
N GLY A 38 0.49 -9.34 7.52
CA GLY A 38 -0.21 -8.10 7.80
C GLY A 38 -1.70 -8.25 7.51
N GLU A 39 -2.49 -7.30 7.99
CA GLU A 39 -3.91 -7.18 7.64
C GLU A 39 -4.07 -6.19 6.51
N PHE A 40 -4.94 -6.54 5.55
CA PHE A 40 -5.22 -5.73 4.38
C PHE A 40 -6.72 -5.65 4.13
N GLU A 41 -7.21 -4.44 3.87
CA GLU A 41 -8.55 -4.17 3.35
C GLU A 41 -8.40 -3.53 1.97
N PHE A 42 -9.22 -3.98 1.01
CA PHE A 42 -9.20 -3.53 -0.38
C PHE A 42 -10.57 -3.03 -0.81
N ASP A 43 -10.66 -1.74 -1.03
CA ASP A 43 -11.87 -1.02 -1.45
C ASP A 43 -11.61 -0.31 -2.79
N TYR A 44 -12.65 -0.03 -3.56
CA TYR A 44 -12.53 0.76 -4.80
C TYR A 44 -13.77 1.62 -5.04
N LEU A 45 -13.62 2.64 -5.88
CA LEU A 45 -14.73 3.33 -6.54
C LEU A 45 -14.76 2.92 -8.00
N ASP A 46 -15.94 2.61 -8.52
CA ASP A 46 -16.12 2.32 -9.95
C ASP A 46 -16.32 3.61 -10.79
N GLU A 47 -16.61 3.41 -12.08
CA GLU A 47 -16.90 4.48 -13.03
C GLU A 47 -18.20 5.28 -12.73
N ASP A 48 -19.14 4.67 -12.00
CA ASP A 48 -20.38 5.29 -11.54
C ASP A 48 -20.22 5.96 -10.17
N SER A 49 -18.99 5.98 -9.61
CA SER A 49 -18.66 6.45 -8.26
C SER A 49 -19.36 5.65 -7.15
N GLU A 50 -19.69 4.39 -7.42
CA GLU A 50 -20.21 3.48 -6.41
C GLU A 50 -19.05 2.78 -5.68
N PRO A 51 -19.04 2.78 -4.34
CA PRO A 51 -18.02 2.08 -3.57
C PRO A 51 -18.33 0.60 -3.45
N ASP A 52 -17.31 -0.23 -3.60
CA ASP A 52 -17.38 -1.67 -3.34
C ASP A 52 -16.02 -2.20 -2.88
N TRP A 53 -16.00 -3.45 -2.41
CA TRP A 53 -14.78 -4.13 -1.95
C TRP A 53 -14.36 -5.19 -2.96
N PHE A 54 -13.09 -5.59 -2.91
CA PHE A 54 -12.59 -6.70 -3.72
C PHE A 54 -11.63 -7.58 -2.93
N ASP A 55 -11.47 -8.83 -3.37
CA ASP A 55 -10.50 -9.77 -2.80
C ASP A 55 -9.40 -10.02 -3.85
N PRO A 56 -8.19 -9.48 -3.66
CA PRO A 56 -7.11 -9.63 -4.63
C PRO A 56 -6.50 -11.03 -4.59
N ASP A 57 -5.76 -11.39 -5.65
CA ASP A 57 -5.00 -12.64 -5.68
C ASP A 57 -3.99 -12.71 -4.52
N PRO A 58 -3.82 -13.87 -3.84
CA PRO A 58 -2.88 -14.01 -2.72
C PRO A 58 -1.44 -13.64 -3.05
N HIS A 59 -0.99 -13.77 -4.30
CA HIS A 59 0.35 -13.32 -4.72
C HIS A 59 0.44 -11.79 -4.71
N ALA A 60 -0.61 -11.06 -5.08
CA ALA A 60 -0.63 -9.60 -5.00
C ALA A 60 -0.52 -9.12 -3.54
N VAL A 61 -1.19 -9.82 -2.60
CA VAL A 61 -1.08 -9.53 -1.16
C VAL A 61 0.34 -9.80 -0.64
N ALA A 62 0.96 -10.90 -1.08
CA ALA A 62 2.34 -11.23 -0.73
C ALA A 62 3.34 -10.19 -1.29
N ASP A 63 3.20 -9.84 -2.57
CA ASP A 63 4.06 -8.85 -3.24
C ASP A 63 3.91 -7.46 -2.60
N LEU A 64 2.68 -7.07 -2.24
CA LEU A 64 2.41 -5.82 -1.54
C LEU A 64 3.01 -5.81 -0.14
N SER A 65 2.89 -6.92 0.60
CA SER A 65 3.50 -7.09 1.92
C SER A 65 5.02 -6.91 1.86
N ASP A 66 5.67 -7.52 0.87
CA ASP A 66 7.12 -7.43 0.70
C ASP A 66 7.55 -6.01 0.30
N ALA A 67 6.80 -5.35 -0.58
CA ALA A 67 7.06 -3.97 -0.97
C ALA A 67 6.92 -2.99 0.21
N LEU A 68 5.86 -3.12 1.03
CA LEU A 68 5.65 -2.28 2.20
C LEU A 68 6.69 -2.50 3.30
N ARG A 69 7.16 -3.75 3.49
CA ARG A 69 8.25 -4.04 4.42
C ARG A 69 9.57 -3.43 3.96
N GLU A 70 9.88 -3.50 2.67
CA GLU A 70 11.05 -2.82 2.14
C GLU A 70 10.97 -1.30 2.36
N LEU A 71 9.77 -0.73 2.22
CA LEU A 71 9.54 0.69 2.47
C LEU A 71 9.79 1.02 3.94
N GLN A 72 9.22 0.22 4.85
CA GLN A 72 9.43 0.36 6.28
C GLN A 72 10.91 0.25 6.67
N ARG A 73 11.68 -0.66 6.06
CA ARG A 73 13.13 -0.80 6.29
C ARG A 73 13.90 0.47 5.95
N ILE A 74 13.57 1.12 4.83
CA ILE A 74 14.19 2.40 4.45
C ILE A 74 13.97 3.44 5.57
N PHE A 75 12.74 3.57 6.06
CA PHE A 75 12.44 4.48 7.18
C PHE A 75 13.18 4.09 8.47
N ILE A 76 13.32 2.80 8.78
CA ILE A 76 14.08 2.34 9.95
C ILE A 76 15.55 2.73 9.81
N GLU A 77 16.18 2.46 8.68
CA GLU A 77 17.59 2.77 8.44
C GLU A 77 17.87 4.27 8.53
N GLU A 78 17.00 5.10 7.96
CA GLU A 78 17.11 6.57 8.05
C GLU A 78 16.87 7.11 9.48
N ASN A 79 15.97 6.48 10.25
CA ASN A 79 15.59 6.92 11.59
C ASN A 79 16.35 6.25 12.74
N THR A 80 17.24 5.29 12.45
CA THR A 80 18.02 4.54 13.45
C THR A 80 18.79 5.45 14.41
N ASN A 81 19.19 6.65 13.97
CA ASN A 81 19.91 7.63 14.80
C ASN A 81 19.02 8.74 15.38
N ARG A 82 17.72 8.76 15.07
CA ARG A 82 16.79 9.87 15.39
C ARG A 82 15.72 9.49 16.42
N GLY A 83 15.55 8.20 16.72
CA GLY A 83 14.57 7.72 17.72
C GLY A 83 13.12 8.03 17.35
N MET A 84 12.82 8.17 16.04
CA MET A 84 11.48 8.44 15.54
C MET A 84 10.65 7.15 15.53
N ALA A 85 9.35 7.29 15.76
CA ALA A 85 8.41 6.17 15.66
C ALA A 85 8.40 5.60 14.24
N ILE A 86 8.31 4.28 14.12
CA ILE A 86 8.17 3.57 12.85
C ILE A 86 6.69 3.31 12.64
N TRP A 87 6.18 3.67 11.47
CA TRP A 87 4.79 3.38 11.12
C TRP A 87 4.56 1.87 11.02
N THR A 88 3.42 1.42 11.52
CA THR A 88 2.93 0.03 11.38
C THR A 88 1.66 -0.03 10.56
N ARG A 89 1.06 1.12 10.24
CA ARG A 89 -0.16 1.25 9.46
C ARG A 89 0.02 2.28 8.36
N CYS A 90 -0.58 2.00 7.21
CA CYS A 90 -0.67 2.97 6.13
C CYS A 90 -1.98 2.82 5.34
N SER A 91 -2.38 3.91 4.71
CA SER A 91 -3.44 3.94 3.71
C SER A 91 -2.81 4.25 2.35
N ILE A 92 -3.14 3.47 1.33
CA ILE A 92 -2.69 3.68 -0.05
C ILE A 92 -3.90 4.07 -0.88
N THR A 93 -3.75 5.10 -1.71
CA THR A 93 -4.73 5.50 -2.71
C THR A 93 -4.07 5.48 -4.08
N VAL A 94 -4.67 4.79 -5.04
CA VAL A 94 -4.27 4.86 -6.46
C VAL A 94 -5.40 5.50 -7.25
N ASN A 95 -5.11 6.65 -7.86
CA ASN A 95 -6.02 7.27 -8.82
C ASN A 95 -5.68 6.76 -10.22
N VAL A 96 -6.61 5.99 -10.81
CA VAL A 96 -6.38 5.37 -12.11
C VAL A 96 -6.29 6.41 -13.24
N PRO A 97 -7.22 7.39 -13.35
CA PRO A 97 -7.13 8.44 -14.37
C PRO A 97 -5.90 9.33 -14.29
N GLU A 98 -5.44 9.68 -13.08
CA GLU A 98 -4.28 10.56 -12.88
C GLU A 98 -2.93 9.81 -12.86
N GLU A 99 -2.95 8.48 -12.94
CA GLU A 99 -1.79 7.60 -12.87
C GLU A 99 -0.89 7.92 -11.66
N ASN A 100 -1.50 8.20 -10.51
CA ASN A 100 -0.80 8.59 -9.30
C ASN A 100 -1.06 7.63 -8.13
N ILE A 101 -0.14 7.69 -7.16
CA ILE A 101 -0.25 6.98 -5.88
C ILE A 101 0.03 7.96 -4.75
N ASP A 102 -0.79 7.87 -3.71
CA ASP A 102 -0.56 8.49 -2.41
C ASP A 102 -0.47 7.42 -1.33
N ILE A 103 0.43 7.61 -0.36
CA ILE A 103 0.60 6.71 0.79
C ILE A 103 0.64 7.57 2.05
N ASP A 104 -0.38 7.43 2.89
CA ASP A 104 -0.46 8.08 4.19
C ASP A 104 0.00 7.11 5.30
N PHE A 105 1.06 7.49 6.01
CA PHE A 105 1.61 6.69 7.10
C PHE A 105 1.02 7.11 8.44
N GLN A 106 0.51 6.13 9.18
CA GLN A 106 -0.07 6.35 10.50
C GLN A 106 0.95 5.95 11.58
N TYR A 107 1.27 6.91 12.45
CA TYR A 107 2.17 6.74 13.59
C TYR A 107 1.36 6.73 14.89
N GLU A 108 1.73 5.86 15.84
CA GLU A 108 1.17 5.83 17.20
C GLU A 108 1.79 6.88 18.12
#